data_AF-A0A326TS33-F1
#
_entry.id   AF-A0A326TS33-F1
#
_cell.length_a   1.000
_cell.length_b   1.000
_cell.length_c   1.000
_cell.angle_alpha   90.00
_cell.angle_beta   90.00
_cell.angle_gamma   90.00
#
_symmetry.space_group_name_H-M   'P 1'
#
loop_
_entity.id
_entity.type
_entity.pdbx_description
1 polymer ?
#
loop_
_entity_poly.entity_id
_entity_poly.type
_entity_poly.pdbx_seq_one_letter_code
_entity_poly.pdbx_strand_id
1 'polypeptide(L)'
;MKQYEQLAEYCEVPLVVPKLSEQLQLLPPEVAIGFSVPSSYGAAQFLPWELAGRRVHLLGGSPKRQMELYRYISIFATVTSVDGNYAQLMATKFAEYWEAGRWHNHPAIEEKKENLYYECWRISCRNLRQAWEKITGKAECAVPCKER
;
A
#
# COMPACT_ATOMS: atom_id res chain seq x y z
N MET A 1 4.54 23.44 2.34
CA MET A 1 3.13 23.55 2.78
C MET A 1 2.20 24.07 1.69
N LYS A 2 2.52 25.16 0.96
CA LYS A 2 1.67 25.66 -0.15
C LYS A 2 1.17 24.59 -1.15
N GLN A 3 2.04 23.71 -1.63
CA GLN A 3 1.63 22.62 -2.55
C GLN A 3 0.71 21.60 -1.89
N TYR A 4 0.88 21.34 -0.60
CA TYR A 4 0.01 20.43 0.16
C TYR A 4 -1.41 21.00 0.25
N GLU A 5 -1.53 22.29 0.58
CA GLU A 5 -2.81 23.00 0.65
C GLU A 5 -3.51 23.01 -0.71
N GLN A 6 -2.79 23.28 -1.80
CA GLN A 6 -3.34 23.25 -3.15
C GLN A 6 -3.84 21.85 -3.56
N LEU A 7 -3.12 20.79 -3.19
CA LEU A 7 -3.55 19.42 -3.49
C LEU A 7 -4.74 18.98 -2.63
N ALA A 8 -4.86 19.49 -1.41
CA ALA A 8 -5.98 19.20 -0.51
C ALA A 8 -7.34 19.63 -1.07
N GLU A 9 -7.36 20.55 -2.05
CA GLU A 9 -8.58 20.93 -2.77
C GLU A 9 -9.11 19.82 -3.71
N TYR A 10 -8.24 18.89 -4.12
CA TYR A 10 -8.54 17.86 -5.13
C TYR A 10 -8.50 16.43 -4.58
N CYS A 11 -8.04 16.23 -3.35
CA CYS A 11 -7.99 14.91 -2.73
C CYS A 11 -8.27 14.98 -1.22
N GLU A 12 -8.81 13.89 -0.68
CA GLU A 12 -9.18 13.84 0.75
C GLU A 12 -7.95 13.92 1.67
N VAL A 13 -6.85 13.28 1.28
CA VAL A 13 -5.62 13.24 2.08
C VAL A 13 -4.41 13.33 1.16
N PRO A 14 -3.78 14.51 1.03
CA PRO A 14 -2.48 14.61 0.36
C PRO A 14 -1.41 13.89 1.19
N LEU A 15 -0.50 13.20 0.50
CA LEU A 15 0.63 12.51 1.12
C LEU A 15 1.92 13.27 0.83
N VAL A 16 2.76 13.45 1.85
CA VAL A 16 4.14 13.94 1.67
C VAL A 16 5.11 12.78 1.84
N VAL A 17 6.08 12.67 0.94
CA VAL A 17 7.08 11.58 0.93
C VAL A 17 8.46 12.16 1.28
N PRO A 18 8.75 12.40 2.57
CA PRO A 18 10.10 12.79 2.96
C PRO A 18 11.07 11.65 2.66
N LYS A 19 12.32 12.02 2.36
CA LYS A 19 13.41 11.07 2.15
C LYS A 19 14.40 11.06 3.30
N LEU A 20 14.51 12.18 4.02
CA LEU A 20 15.44 12.39 5.14
C LEU A 20 14.69 12.68 6.45
N SER A 21 15.34 12.43 7.58
CA SER A 21 14.77 12.68 8.92
C SER A 21 14.45 14.17 9.12
N GLU A 22 15.35 15.05 8.71
CA GLU A 22 15.22 16.50 8.84
C GLU A 22 14.01 17.01 8.07
N GLN A 23 13.71 16.41 6.91
CA GLN A 23 12.52 16.76 6.14
C GLN A 23 11.25 16.38 6.89
N LEU A 24 11.23 15.22 7.56
CA LEU A 24 10.09 14.77 8.36
C LEU A 24 9.87 15.67 9.58
N GLN A 25 10.94 16.11 10.23
CA GLN A 25 10.87 16.98 11.42
C GLN A 25 10.32 18.38 11.10
N LEU A 26 10.52 18.86 9.87
CA LEU A 26 9.97 20.15 9.41
C LEU A 26 8.47 20.09 9.08
N LEU A 27 7.88 18.90 8.98
CA LEU A 27 6.47 18.73 8.61
C LEU A 27 5.57 18.79 9.86
N PRO A 28 4.46 19.55 9.79
CA PRO A 28 3.45 19.52 10.84
C PRO A 28 2.97 18.10 11.17
N PRO A 29 2.63 17.79 12.45
CA PRO A 29 2.22 16.44 12.87
C PRO A 29 1.05 15.84 12.09
N GLU A 30 0.11 16.68 11.67
CA GLU A 30 -1.12 16.32 10.96
C GLU A 30 -0.90 15.90 9.50
N VAL A 31 0.25 16.23 8.92
CA VAL A 31 0.59 15.85 7.54
C VAL A 31 0.72 14.33 7.45
N ALA A 32 -0.07 13.74 6.55
CA ALA A 32 0.01 12.31 6.25
C ALA A 32 1.30 11.99 5.48
N ILE A 33 2.01 10.96 5.93
CA ILE A 33 3.32 10.58 5.40
C ILE A 33 3.20 9.36 4.52
N GLY A 34 3.68 9.48 3.27
CA GLY A 34 3.99 8.34 2.44
C GLY A 34 5.34 7.76 2.85
N PHE A 35 5.34 6.60 3.51
CA PHE A 35 6.55 5.93 3.96
C PHE A 35 6.95 4.84 2.96
N SER A 36 8.10 5.03 2.30
CA SER A 36 8.68 4.01 1.42
C SER A 36 9.06 2.77 2.23
N VAL A 37 8.36 1.66 2.00
CA VAL A 37 8.68 0.36 2.59
C VAL A 37 10.10 -0.04 2.17
N PRO A 38 10.99 -0.38 3.12
CA PRO A 38 12.37 -0.73 2.80
C PRO A 38 12.44 -1.86 1.75
N SER A 39 12.98 -1.51 0.59
CA SER A 39 13.19 -2.37 -0.57
C SER A 39 14.46 -1.91 -1.30
N SER A 40 14.84 -2.59 -2.37
CA SER A 40 15.98 -2.19 -3.21
C SER A 40 15.81 -0.84 -3.91
N TYR A 41 14.61 -0.23 -3.87
CA TYR A 41 14.29 1.01 -4.57
C TYR A 41 13.74 2.08 -3.62
N GLY A 42 14.41 3.24 -3.56
CA GLY A 42 13.82 4.49 -3.04
C GLY A 42 13.33 4.47 -1.59
N ALA A 43 13.96 3.66 -0.74
CA ALA A 43 13.66 3.56 0.68
C ALA A 43 13.83 4.90 1.42
N ALA A 44 13.06 5.11 2.48
CA ALA A 44 13.27 6.21 3.40
C ALA A 44 14.65 6.06 4.08
N GLN A 45 15.39 7.15 4.23
CA GLN A 45 16.66 7.17 4.98
C GLN A 45 16.48 7.51 6.45
N PHE A 46 15.24 7.47 6.94
CA PHE A 46 14.88 7.68 8.33
C PHE A 46 14.16 6.45 8.86
N LEU A 47 14.16 6.32 10.18
CA LEU A 47 13.81 5.10 10.86
C LEU A 47 12.30 5.08 11.20
N PRO A 48 11.65 3.90 11.22
CA PRO A 48 10.19 3.86 11.32
C PRO A 48 9.61 4.53 12.58
N TRP A 49 10.32 4.54 13.70
CA TRP A 49 9.83 5.17 14.95
C TRP A 49 9.64 6.68 14.83
N GLU A 50 10.29 7.34 13.87
CA GLU A 50 10.13 8.76 13.62
C GLU A 50 8.73 9.11 13.08
N LEU A 51 7.95 8.09 12.70
CA LEU A 51 6.54 8.22 12.32
C LEU A 51 5.57 8.24 13.52
N ALA A 52 6.07 8.20 14.76
CA ALA A 52 5.23 8.16 15.94
C ALA A 52 4.18 9.30 15.94
N GLY A 53 2.92 8.94 16.21
CA GLY A 53 1.77 9.84 16.21
C GLY A 53 1.26 10.26 14.82
N ARG A 54 1.92 9.86 13.73
CA ARG A 54 1.55 10.31 12.37
C ARG A 54 0.57 9.38 11.67
N ARG A 55 -0.15 9.95 10.71
CA ARG A 55 -0.90 9.19 9.69
C ARG A 55 0.05 8.71 8.61
N VAL A 56 0.01 7.42 8.28
CA VAL A 56 0.97 6.79 7.36
C VAL A 56 0.25 6.08 6.23
N HIS A 57 0.80 6.23 5.02
CA HIS A 57 0.53 5.40 3.86
C HIS A 57 1.80 4.62 3.51
N LEU A 58 1.72 3.29 3.37
CA LEU A 58 2.88 2.47 3.00
C LEU A 58 3.06 2.47 1.47
N LEU A 59 4.19 3.00 1.01
CA LEU A 59 4.56 3.08 -0.40
C LEU A 59 5.50 1.94 -0.77
N GLY A 60 5.18 1.23 -1.85
CA GLY A 60 5.94 0.14 -2.42
C GLY A 60 6.04 -1.11 -1.55
N GLY A 61 6.99 -1.96 -1.93
CA GLY A 61 7.25 -3.24 -1.27
C GLY A 61 6.25 -4.32 -1.66
N SER A 62 6.60 -5.58 -1.38
CA SER A 62 5.65 -6.68 -1.54
C SER A 62 4.57 -6.60 -0.46
N PRO A 63 3.36 -7.14 -0.71
CA PRO A 63 2.31 -7.19 0.30
C PRO A 63 2.75 -7.80 1.64
N LYS A 64 3.55 -8.87 1.57
CA LYS A 64 4.13 -9.49 2.76
C LYS A 64 5.00 -8.50 3.55
N ARG A 65 5.86 -7.75 2.85
CA ARG A 65 6.75 -6.77 3.48
C ARG A 65 5.99 -5.61 4.10
N GLN A 66 4.95 -5.12 3.42
CA GLN A 66 4.05 -4.10 3.95
C GLN A 66 3.37 -4.58 5.25
N MET A 67 2.83 -5.81 5.26
CA MET A 67 2.17 -6.38 6.44
C MET A 67 3.13 -6.64 7.61
N GLU A 68 4.36 -7.09 7.32
CA GLU A 68 5.43 -7.21 8.33
C GLU A 68 5.75 -5.85 8.96
N LEU A 69 5.95 -4.82 8.15
CA LEU A 69 6.20 -3.46 8.63
C LEU A 69 5.02 -2.90 9.42
N TYR A 70 3.79 -3.11 8.95
CA TYR A 70 2.57 -2.68 9.63
C TYR A 70 2.52 -3.20 11.07
N ARG A 71 2.81 -4.49 11.29
CA ARG A 71 2.83 -5.09 12.63
C ARG A 71 3.82 -4.39 13.58
N TYR A 72 4.91 -3.88 13.04
CA TYR A 72 5.91 -3.13 13.81
C TYR A 72 5.47 -1.69 14.09
N ILE A 73 4.97 -0.96 13.08
CA ILE A 73 4.71 0.49 13.20
C ILE A 73 3.33 0.84 13.75
N SER A 74 2.36 -0.07 13.65
CA SER A 74 0.98 0.17 14.10
C SER A 74 0.84 0.45 15.59
N ILE A 75 1.86 0.11 16.39
CA ILE A 75 1.90 0.39 17.83
C ILE A 75 2.15 1.87 18.15
N PHE A 76 2.74 2.63 17.23
CA PHE A 76 3.10 4.04 17.46
C PHE A 76 2.64 4.99 16.33
N ALA A 77 2.22 4.48 15.18
CA ALA A 77 1.72 5.27 14.04
C ALA A 77 0.40 4.71 13.51
N THR A 78 -0.40 5.56 12.89
CA THR A 78 -1.69 5.15 12.30
C THR A 78 -1.52 4.89 10.81
N VAL A 79 -1.39 3.62 10.43
CA VAL A 79 -1.38 3.22 9.02
C VAL A 79 -2.80 3.23 8.47
N THR A 80 -3.06 4.07 7.48
CA THR A 80 -4.42 4.30 6.93
C THR A 80 -4.64 3.69 5.56
N SER A 81 -3.57 3.48 4.81
CA SER A 81 -3.62 2.90 3.48
C SER A 81 -2.26 2.34 3.07
N VAL A 82 -2.25 1.52 2.03
CA VAL A 82 -1.05 0.92 1.45
C VAL A 82 -1.15 0.96 -0.06
N ASP A 83 -0.02 0.97 -0.75
CA ASP A 83 0.00 0.88 -2.19
C ASP A 83 -0.22 -0.56 -2.69
N GLY A 84 -0.58 -0.69 -3.97
CA GLY A 84 -0.74 -1.99 -4.64
C GLY A 84 0.23 -2.19 -5.79
N ASN A 85 1.32 -1.43 -5.88
CA ASN A 85 2.14 -1.36 -7.10
C ASN A 85 2.80 -2.70 -7.42
N TYR A 86 3.25 -3.44 -6.41
CA TYR A 86 3.91 -4.73 -6.59
C TYR A 86 2.90 -5.78 -7.06
N ALA A 87 1.69 -5.78 -6.50
CA ALA A 87 0.63 -6.67 -6.95
C ALA A 87 0.19 -6.36 -8.40
N GLN A 88 0.18 -5.08 -8.78
CA GLN A 88 -0.07 -4.69 -10.17
C GLN A 88 1.06 -5.15 -11.08
N LEU A 89 2.31 -5.05 -10.65
CA LEU A 89 3.47 -5.57 -11.38
C LEU A 89 3.36 -7.08 -11.60
N MET A 90 3.05 -7.84 -10.55
CA MET A 90 2.89 -9.30 -10.62
C MET A 90 1.77 -9.69 -11.60
N ALA A 91 0.63 -9.02 -11.50
CA ALA A 91 -0.48 -9.26 -12.41
C ALA A 91 -0.12 -8.93 -13.86
N THR A 92 0.45 -7.76 -14.14
CA THR A 92 0.64 -7.26 -15.51
C THR A 92 1.89 -7.75 -16.23
N LYS A 93 2.94 -8.15 -15.50
CA LYS A 93 4.20 -8.63 -16.09
C LYS A 93 4.34 -10.14 -16.07
N PHE A 94 3.74 -10.79 -15.08
CA PHE A 94 3.96 -12.22 -14.83
C PHE A 94 2.67 -13.05 -14.90
N ALA A 95 1.50 -12.42 -15.08
CA ALA A 95 0.20 -13.09 -14.98
C ALA A 95 0.05 -13.87 -13.67
N GLU A 96 0.62 -13.35 -12.59
CA GLU A 96 0.54 -13.93 -11.26
C GLU A 96 -0.49 -13.20 -10.40
N TYR A 97 -1.18 -13.94 -9.53
CA TYR A 97 -2.07 -13.38 -8.53
C TYR A 97 -1.62 -13.73 -7.10
N TRP A 98 -1.96 -12.85 -6.16
CA TRP A 98 -1.65 -13.05 -4.75
C TRP A 98 -2.70 -13.91 -4.07
N GLU A 99 -2.29 -14.93 -3.34
CA GLU A 99 -3.16 -15.73 -2.48
C GLU A 99 -2.40 -16.25 -1.25
N ALA A 100 -3.00 -16.06 -0.06
CA ALA A 100 -2.51 -16.62 1.20
C ALA A 100 -0.99 -16.42 1.47
N GLY A 101 -0.45 -15.26 1.10
CA GLY A 101 0.97 -14.93 1.31
C GLY A 101 1.93 -15.42 0.22
N ARG A 102 1.41 -15.96 -0.90
CA ARG A 102 2.18 -16.47 -2.03
C ARG A 102 1.68 -15.91 -3.35
N TRP A 103 2.52 -16.02 -4.37
CA TRP A 103 2.18 -15.70 -5.75
C TRP A 103 1.91 -16.99 -6.52
N HIS A 104 0.88 -16.95 -7.35
CA HIS A 104 0.42 -18.09 -8.13
C HIS A 104 0.32 -17.69 -9.60
N ASN A 105 0.93 -18.49 -10.49
CA ASN A 105 0.71 -18.36 -11.92
C ASN A 105 -0.74 -18.64 -12.26
N HIS A 106 -1.33 -17.82 -13.13
CA HIS A 106 -2.65 -18.12 -13.66
C HIS A 106 -2.57 -19.34 -14.60
N PRO A 107 -3.50 -20.32 -14.53
CA PRO A 107 -3.46 -21.53 -15.36
C PRO A 107 -3.37 -21.25 -16.87
N ALA A 108 -4.04 -20.19 -17.32
CA ALA A 108 -4.04 -19.73 -18.72
C ALA A 108 -2.86 -18.81 -19.10
N ILE A 109 -1.72 -18.85 -18.39
CA ILE A 109 -0.56 -17.99 -18.67
C ILE A 109 -0.06 -18.07 -20.12
N GLU A 110 -0.16 -19.26 -20.72
CA GLU A 110 0.25 -19.49 -22.11
C GLU A 110 -0.68 -18.84 -23.13
N GLU A 111 -1.95 -18.61 -22.76
CA GLU A 111 -2.95 -18.01 -23.66
C GLU A 111 -2.71 -16.51 -23.87
N LYS A 112 -1.99 -15.84 -22.94
CA LYS A 112 -1.62 -14.41 -22.98
C LYS A 112 -2.75 -13.44 -23.37
N LYS A 113 -4.01 -13.83 -23.15
CA LYS A 113 -5.19 -13.00 -23.44
C LYS A 113 -5.16 -11.76 -22.55
N GLU A 114 -5.59 -10.62 -23.07
CA GLU A 114 -5.59 -9.35 -22.31
C GLU A 114 -6.37 -9.44 -20.99
N ASN A 115 -7.52 -10.13 -21.00
CA ASN A 115 -8.35 -10.34 -19.81
C ASN A 115 -7.65 -11.11 -18.67
N LEU A 116 -6.59 -11.87 -18.98
CA LEU A 116 -5.81 -12.63 -18.02
C LEU A 116 -5.20 -11.73 -16.94
N TYR A 117 -4.54 -10.65 -17.36
CA TYR A 117 -3.84 -9.76 -16.46
C TYR A 117 -4.81 -8.98 -15.56
N TYR A 118 -5.96 -8.58 -16.12
CA TYR A 118 -7.05 -7.98 -15.36
C TYR A 118 -7.62 -8.94 -14.31
N GLU A 119 -7.77 -10.22 -14.66
CA GLU A 119 -8.24 -11.23 -13.73
C GLU A 119 -7.24 -11.47 -12.59
N CYS A 120 -5.95 -11.58 -12.88
CA CYS A 120 -4.91 -11.69 -11.86
C CYS A 120 -4.88 -10.49 -10.91
N TRP A 121 -5.06 -9.27 -11.46
CA TRP A 121 -5.16 -8.06 -10.66
C TRP A 121 -6.41 -8.07 -9.77
N ARG A 122 -7.57 -8.44 -10.32
CA ARG A 122 -8.85 -8.53 -9.60
C ARG A 122 -8.77 -9.51 -8.43
N ILE A 123 -8.23 -10.72 -8.67
CA ILE A 123 -8.02 -11.74 -7.63
C ILE A 123 -7.08 -11.20 -6.56
N SER A 124 -5.97 -10.57 -6.95
CA SER A 124 -5.00 -9.98 -6.01
C SER A 124 -5.64 -8.90 -5.14
N CYS A 125 -6.40 -7.96 -5.71
CA CYS A 125 -7.09 -6.92 -4.92
C CYS A 125 -8.02 -7.51 -3.86
N ARG A 126 -8.83 -8.51 -4.23
CA ARG A 126 -9.74 -9.18 -3.31
C ARG A 126 -8.98 -9.86 -2.17
N ASN A 127 -8.00 -10.69 -2.51
CA ASN A 127 -7.28 -11.49 -1.53
C ASN A 127 -6.42 -10.61 -0.61
N LEU A 128 -5.81 -9.54 -1.15
CA LEU A 128 -5.06 -8.57 -0.36
C LEU A 128 -5.95 -7.79 0.61
N ARG A 129 -7.14 -7.36 0.18
CA ARG A 129 -8.12 -6.71 1.06
C ARG A 129 -8.45 -7.61 2.24
N GLN A 130 -8.80 -8.88 2.00
CA GLN A 130 -9.11 -9.85 3.05
C GLN A 130 -7.93 -10.06 4.02
N ALA A 131 -6.71 -10.11 3.49
CA ALA A 131 -5.52 -10.25 4.31
C ALA A 131 -5.28 -9.03 5.22
N TRP A 132 -5.50 -7.81 4.70
CA TRP A 132 -5.42 -6.58 5.48
C TRP A 132 -6.54 -6.48 6.53
N GLU A 133 -7.77 -6.83 6.18
CA GLU A 133 -8.90 -6.89 7.13
C GLU A 133 -8.59 -7.82 8.29
N LYS A 134 -8.06 -9.02 8.00
CA LYS A 134 -7.66 -9.99 9.02
C LYS A 134 -6.57 -9.46 9.96
N ILE A 135 -5.59 -8.71 9.45
CA ILE A 135 -4.47 -8.20 10.25
C ILE A 135 -4.85 -6.95 11.04
N THR A 136 -5.73 -6.11 10.49
CA THR A 136 -6.18 -4.87 11.14
C THR A 136 -7.34 -5.10 12.12
N GLY A 137 -7.96 -6.27 12.10
CA GLY A 137 -9.12 -6.59 12.94
C GLY A 137 -10.39 -5.82 12.55
N LYS A 138 -10.41 -5.14 11.40
CA LYS A 138 -11.63 -4.55 10.85
C LYS A 138 -12.49 -5.67 10.28
N ALA A 139 -13.61 -5.98 10.95
CA ALA A 139 -14.69 -6.75 10.37
C ALA A 139 -15.19 -6.06 9.09
N GLU A 140 -15.57 -6.85 8.09
CA GLU A 140 -16.02 -6.45 6.76
C GLU A 140 -16.74 -5.09 6.77
N CYS A 141 -16.06 -4.04 6.27
CA CYS A 141 -16.80 -2.94 5.66
C CYS A 141 -17.30 -3.50 4.33
N ALA A 142 -18.42 -4.22 4.39
CA ALA A 142 -19.19 -4.63 3.22
C ALA A 142 -19.68 -3.36 2.52
N VAL A 143 -18.82 -2.74 1.73
CA VAL A 143 -19.28 -1.93 0.61
C VAL A 143 -19.72 -2.97 -0.41
N PRO A 144 -21.03 -3.16 -0.65
CA PRO A 144 -21.47 -4.06 -1.70
C PRO A 144 -20.82 -3.52 -2.97
N CYS A 145 -19.98 -4.33 -3.60
CA CYS A 145 -19.56 -4.08 -4.96
C CYS A 145 -20.84 -4.16 -5.78
N LYS A 146 -21.51 -3.03 -6.03
CA LYS A 146 -22.62 -3.00 -6.96
C LYS A 146 -22.05 -3.45 -8.29
N GLU A 147 -22.47 -4.63 -8.72
CA GLU A 147 -22.30 -5.11 -10.08
C GLU A 147 -22.78 -3.97 -10.99
N ARG A 148 -21.86 -3.42 -11.78
CA ARG A 148 -22.17 -2.49 -12.87
C ARG A 148 -22.17 -3.28 -14.17
#